data_AF-C0PE41-F1
#
_entry.id   AF-C0PE41-F1
#
_cell.length_a   1.000
_cell.length_b   1.000
_cell.length_c   1.000
_cell.angle_alpha   90.00
_cell.angle_beta   90.00
_cell.angle_gamma   90.00
#
_symmetry.space_group_name_H-M   'P 1'
#
loop_
_entity.id
_entity.type
_entity.pdbx_description
1 polymer ?
#
loop_
_entity_poly.entity_id
_entity_poly.type
_entity_poly.pdbx_seq_one_letter_code
_entity_poly.pdbx_strand_id
1 'polypeptide(L)'
;MDKFHLVSTAFLELGQGYQKAIEEITRRMGAGMAKFICKEVETVDDYDEYCHYVAGLVGYGLSRLFYAAGTEDLAPDSLSNSMGLFLQKTNIIRDYLEDINEIPKSRMFWPREIWSKYADKLEDFKYEENTEKAVQCLNDIVTNALIHAEECLQYMSALKNHAIFRFCAIPQIMAIGTCALCYNNVHVFRGVVKMRRGLTARIIDETNSMSDVYTAFYEFSSLIESKIDDNDPNAALTRRHVNSIKQTCKSSGLVKRRGYHLDTSPYRPMLVSNP
;
A
#
# COMPACT_ATOMS: atom_id res chain seq x y z
N MET A 1 11.12 -25.70 9.07
CA MET A 1 9.66 -25.97 8.98
C MET A 1 9.20 -26.93 10.09
N ASP A 2 9.97 -27.06 11.16
CA ASP A 2 10.01 -28.31 11.94
C ASP A 2 8.81 -28.50 12.86
N LYS A 3 8.05 -27.42 13.08
CA LYS A 3 6.81 -27.41 13.88
C LYS A 3 5.54 -27.15 13.05
N PHE A 4 5.61 -27.27 11.72
CA PHE A 4 4.45 -27.02 10.86
C PHE A 4 3.27 -27.96 11.13
N HIS A 5 3.53 -29.15 11.69
CA HIS A 5 2.48 -30.07 12.14
C HIS A 5 1.51 -29.42 13.13
N LEU A 6 1.96 -28.52 14.02
CA LEU A 6 1.07 -27.81 14.95
C LEU A 6 0.08 -26.90 14.21
N VAL A 7 0.55 -26.21 13.17
CA VAL A 7 -0.29 -25.35 12.32
C VAL A 7 -1.27 -26.21 11.53
N SER A 8 -0.81 -27.33 10.97
CA SER A 8 -1.67 -28.28 10.24
C SER A 8 -2.75 -28.88 11.15
N THR A 9 -2.43 -29.24 12.39
CA THR A 9 -3.43 -29.75 13.35
C THR A 9 -4.49 -28.69 13.63
N ALA A 10 -4.10 -27.46 13.98
CA ALA A 10 -5.05 -26.38 14.23
C ALA A 10 -5.89 -26.03 12.99
N PHE A 11 -5.29 -26.09 11.79
CA PHE A 11 -6.00 -25.89 10.53
C PHE A 11 -7.10 -26.94 10.32
N LEU A 12 -6.81 -28.21 10.59
CA LEU A 12 -7.78 -29.31 10.44
C LEU A 12 -8.94 -29.23 11.44
N GLU A 13 -8.78 -28.49 12.54
CA GLU A 13 -9.84 -28.21 13.52
C GLU A 13 -10.80 -27.09 13.08
N LEU A 14 -10.46 -26.32 12.03
CA LEU A 14 -11.31 -25.24 11.54
C LEU A 14 -12.56 -25.77 10.81
N GLY A 15 -13.62 -24.98 10.76
CA GLY A 15 -14.79 -25.28 9.93
C GLY A 15 -14.45 -25.39 8.43
N GLN A 16 -15.19 -26.23 7.70
CA GLN A 16 -14.90 -26.56 6.30
C GLN A 16 -14.85 -25.34 5.37
N GLY A 17 -15.67 -24.31 5.62
CA GLY A 17 -15.64 -23.06 4.86
C GLY A 17 -14.30 -22.32 4.97
N TYR A 18 -13.72 -22.29 6.17
CA TYR A 18 -12.41 -21.69 6.42
C TYR A 18 -11.29 -22.51 5.78
N GLN A 19 -11.34 -23.84 5.94
CA GLN A 19 -10.36 -24.74 5.34
C GLN A 19 -10.26 -24.56 3.83
N LYS A 20 -11.40 -24.59 3.13
CA LYS A 20 -11.47 -24.40 1.68
C LYS A 20 -10.91 -23.05 1.22
N ALA A 21 -11.20 -21.97 1.95
CA ALA A 21 -10.66 -20.65 1.62
C ALA A 21 -9.13 -20.64 1.74
N ILE A 22 -8.58 -21.14 2.84
CA ILE A 22 -7.14 -21.17 3.09
C ILE A 22 -6.41 -22.08 2.08
N GLU A 23 -6.92 -23.29 1.82
CA GLU A 23 -6.33 -24.23 0.85
C GLU A 23 -6.26 -23.65 -0.55
N GLU A 24 -7.36 -23.07 -1.02
CA GLU A 24 -7.43 -22.52 -2.37
C GLU A 24 -6.46 -21.34 -2.54
N ILE A 25 -6.45 -20.42 -1.58
CA ILE A 25 -5.57 -19.26 -1.60
C ILE A 25 -4.10 -19.68 -1.50
N THR A 26 -3.77 -20.60 -0.61
CA THR A 26 -2.40 -21.12 -0.45
C THR A 26 -1.92 -21.79 -1.75
N ARG A 27 -2.77 -22.60 -2.40
CA ARG A 27 -2.45 -23.25 -3.67
C ARG A 27 -2.22 -22.24 -4.79
N ARG A 28 -3.10 -21.25 -4.94
CA ARG A 28 -3.00 -20.21 -5.99
C ARG A 28 -1.80 -19.30 -5.76
N MET A 29 -1.57 -18.88 -4.52
CA MET A 29 -0.42 -18.07 -4.12
C MET A 29 0.89 -18.81 -4.39
N GLY A 30 1.00 -20.08 -3.97
CA GLY A 30 2.20 -20.88 -4.23
C GLY A 30 2.51 -21.03 -5.72
N ALA A 31 1.50 -21.27 -6.56
CA ALA A 31 1.67 -21.32 -8.01
C ALA A 31 2.11 -19.98 -8.61
N GLY A 32 1.52 -18.88 -8.15
CA GLY A 32 1.89 -17.52 -8.56
C GLY A 32 3.31 -17.13 -8.14
N MET A 33 3.69 -17.41 -6.90
CA MET A 33 5.05 -17.18 -6.41
C MET A 33 6.07 -17.97 -7.23
N ALA A 34 5.78 -19.23 -7.56
CA ALA A 34 6.66 -20.06 -8.40
C ALA A 34 6.90 -19.44 -9.79
N LYS A 35 5.89 -18.78 -10.37
CA LYS A 35 6.01 -18.06 -11.66
C LYS A 35 7.06 -16.94 -11.61
N PHE A 36 7.17 -16.23 -10.49
CA PHE A 36 8.06 -15.08 -10.32
C PHE A 36 9.43 -15.42 -9.71
N ILE A 37 9.75 -16.69 -9.44
CA ILE A 37 11.09 -17.09 -8.94
C ILE A 37 12.18 -16.76 -9.96
N CYS A 38 11.91 -17.02 -11.25
CA CYS A 38 12.89 -16.86 -12.33
C CYS A 38 12.50 -15.73 -13.31
N LYS A 39 11.55 -14.87 -12.92
CA LYS A 39 11.02 -13.80 -13.77
C LYS A 39 11.10 -12.47 -13.01
N GLU A 40 11.76 -11.48 -13.63
CA GLU A 40 11.76 -10.10 -13.14
C GLU A 40 10.42 -9.41 -13.46
N VAL A 41 10.09 -8.37 -12.69
CA VAL A 41 8.89 -7.57 -12.93
C VAL A 41 9.19 -6.55 -14.02
N GLU A 42 8.77 -6.85 -15.25
CA GLU A 42 9.10 -6.03 -16.41
C GLU A 42 8.05 -4.94 -16.67
N THR A 43 6.77 -5.29 -16.68
CA THR A 43 5.66 -4.38 -17.00
C THR A 43 4.83 -4.01 -15.78
N VAL A 44 3.97 -3.00 -15.92
CA VAL A 44 2.96 -2.69 -14.89
C VAL A 44 1.98 -3.85 -14.71
N ASP A 45 1.65 -4.58 -15.78
CA ASP A 45 0.81 -5.79 -15.69
C ASP A 45 1.50 -6.91 -14.89
N ASP A 46 2.81 -7.10 -15.09
CA ASP A 46 3.59 -8.05 -14.28
C ASP A 46 3.61 -7.64 -12.81
N TYR A 47 3.67 -6.34 -12.54
CA TYR A 47 3.65 -5.79 -11.18
C TYR A 47 2.30 -6.02 -10.50
N ASP A 48 1.20 -5.78 -11.21
CA ASP A 48 -0.15 -6.05 -10.75
C ASP A 48 -0.40 -7.55 -10.55
N GLU A 49 0.09 -8.40 -11.46
CA GLU A 49 -0.01 -9.85 -11.34
C GLU A 49 0.81 -10.40 -10.16
N TYR A 50 2.04 -9.90 -9.97
CA TYR A 50 2.84 -10.25 -8.81
C TYR A 50 2.11 -9.88 -7.51
N CYS A 51 1.65 -8.62 -7.41
CA CYS A 51 0.90 -8.14 -6.24
C CYS A 51 -0.42 -8.90 -6.03
N HIS A 52 -1.10 -9.32 -7.11
CA HIS A 52 -2.29 -10.17 -7.04
C HIS A 52 -1.95 -11.48 -6.32
N TYR A 53 -0.89 -12.17 -6.73
CA TYR A 53 -0.55 -13.46 -6.15
C TYR A 53 -0.15 -13.38 -4.68
N VAL A 54 0.69 -12.40 -4.31
CA VAL A 54 1.26 -12.34 -2.95
C VAL A 54 0.38 -11.58 -1.94
N ALA A 55 -0.53 -10.72 -2.41
CA ALA A 55 -1.36 -9.90 -1.52
C ALA A 55 -2.83 -9.80 -1.95
N GLY A 56 -3.13 -9.71 -3.23
CA GLY A 56 -4.51 -9.72 -3.73
C GLY A 56 -5.26 -10.97 -3.27
N LEU A 57 -4.66 -12.15 -3.45
CA LEU A 57 -5.12 -13.46 -2.94
C LEU A 57 -5.36 -13.49 -1.42
N VAL A 58 -4.59 -12.73 -0.64
CA VAL A 58 -4.84 -12.58 0.79
C VAL A 58 -6.16 -11.82 1.04
N GLY A 59 -6.41 -10.76 0.28
CA GLY A 59 -7.69 -10.04 0.30
C GLY A 59 -8.87 -10.96 0.01
N TYR A 60 -8.82 -11.72 -1.09
CA TYR A 60 -9.83 -12.73 -1.42
C TYR A 60 -10.05 -13.75 -0.31
N GLY A 61 -8.95 -14.28 0.26
CA GLY A 61 -9.00 -15.24 1.35
C GLY A 61 -9.74 -14.69 2.55
N LEU A 62 -9.37 -13.49 3.01
CA LEU A 62 -9.99 -12.82 4.14
C LEU A 62 -11.48 -12.56 3.89
N SER A 63 -11.87 -12.03 2.73
CA SER A 63 -13.29 -11.81 2.39
C SER A 63 -14.10 -13.10 2.44
N ARG A 64 -13.52 -14.22 1.97
CA ARG A 64 -14.16 -15.54 2.06
C ARG A 64 -14.22 -16.09 3.48
N LEU A 65 -13.22 -15.82 4.32
CA LEU A 65 -13.26 -16.18 5.74
C LEU A 65 -14.37 -15.40 6.46
N PHE A 66 -14.50 -14.10 6.21
CA PHE A 66 -15.56 -13.28 6.80
C PHE A 66 -16.96 -13.72 6.34
N TYR A 67 -17.10 -14.10 5.07
CA TYR A 67 -18.33 -14.67 4.55
C TYR A 67 -18.65 -16.04 5.17
N ALA A 68 -17.64 -16.94 5.26
CA ALA A 68 -17.80 -18.25 5.88
C ALA A 68 -18.16 -18.18 7.37
N ALA A 69 -17.74 -17.12 8.06
CA ALA A 69 -18.13 -16.83 9.44
C ALA A 69 -19.58 -16.31 9.57
N GLY A 70 -20.24 -15.96 8.47
CA GLY A 70 -21.57 -15.34 8.48
C GLY A 70 -21.56 -13.90 9.01
N THR A 71 -20.39 -13.27 9.12
CA THR A 71 -20.23 -11.92 9.67
C THR A 71 -20.33 -10.81 8.63
N GLU A 72 -20.04 -11.13 7.37
CA GLU A 72 -20.03 -10.18 6.24
C GLU A 72 -20.66 -10.81 5.00
N ASP A 73 -21.11 -9.96 4.07
CA ASP A 73 -21.44 -10.41 2.71
C ASP A 73 -20.15 -10.64 1.92
N LEU A 74 -20.19 -11.50 0.90
CA LEU A 74 -19.02 -11.74 0.06
C LEU A 74 -18.73 -10.50 -0.80
N ALA A 75 -17.58 -9.87 -0.55
CA ALA A 75 -17.13 -8.73 -1.32
C ALA A 75 -16.81 -9.11 -2.79
N PRO A 76 -17.01 -8.19 -3.75
CA PRO A 76 -16.55 -8.38 -5.11
C PRO A 76 -15.06 -8.68 -5.19
N ASP A 77 -14.72 -9.51 -6.17
CA ASP A 77 -13.37 -9.99 -6.41
C ASP A 77 -12.37 -8.84 -6.67
N SER A 78 -12.76 -7.85 -7.47
CA SER A 78 -11.91 -6.68 -7.76
C SER A 78 -11.58 -5.87 -6.51
N LEU A 79 -12.58 -5.58 -5.67
CA LEU A 79 -12.39 -4.80 -4.44
C LEU A 79 -11.47 -5.53 -3.45
N SER A 80 -11.65 -6.84 -3.33
CA SER A 80 -10.82 -7.69 -2.46
C SER A 80 -9.37 -7.71 -2.93
N ASN A 81 -9.14 -7.76 -4.25
CA ASN A 81 -7.82 -7.67 -4.85
C ASN A 81 -7.15 -6.32 -4.54
N SER A 82 -7.86 -5.22 -4.76
CA SER A 82 -7.32 -3.86 -4.61
C SER A 82 -6.94 -3.54 -3.17
N MET A 83 -7.66 -4.08 -2.18
CA MET A 83 -7.26 -4.04 -0.77
C MET A 83 -5.86 -4.65 -0.56
N GLY A 84 -5.54 -5.77 -1.22
CA GLY A 84 -4.23 -6.40 -1.15
C GLY A 84 -3.16 -5.65 -1.95
N LEU A 85 -3.48 -5.25 -3.18
CA LEU A 85 -2.57 -4.52 -4.07
C LEU A 85 -2.13 -3.20 -3.45
N PHE A 86 -3.03 -2.42 -2.86
CA PHE A 86 -2.65 -1.15 -2.25
C PHE A 86 -1.62 -1.33 -1.15
N LEU A 87 -1.84 -2.27 -0.22
CA LEU A 87 -0.89 -2.57 0.86
C LEU A 87 0.46 -3.04 0.30
N GLN A 88 0.44 -3.95 -0.67
CA GLN A 88 1.67 -4.53 -1.21
C GLN A 88 2.50 -3.53 -1.99
N LYS A 89 1.86 -2.71 -2.83
CA LYS A 89 2.54 -1.65 -3.58
C LYS A 89 3.14 -0.61 -2.63
N THR A 90 2.41 -0.20 -1.59
CA THR A 90 2.95 0.71 -0.58
C THR A 90 4.19 0.15 0.12
N ASN A 91 4.18 -1.14 0.48
CA ASN A 91 5.34 -1.78 1.10
C ASN A 91 6.53 -1.82 0.13
N ILE A 92 6.33 -2.25 -1.13
CA ILE A 92 7.37 -2.30 -2.17
C ILE A 92 8.00 -0.92 -2.41
N ILE A 93 7.20 0.15 -2.36
CA ILE A 93 7.69 1.51 -2.50
C ILE A 93 8.58 1.89 -1.32
N ARG A 94 8.10 1.65 -0.09
CA ARG A 94 8.81 2.04 1.14
C ARG A 94 10.09 1.24 1.33
N ASP A 95 10.06 -0.06 1.02
CA ASP A 95 11.13 -1.02 1.30
C ASP A 95 12.25 -1.06 0.23
N TYR A 96 12.20 -0.16 -0.77
CA TYR A 96 13.19 -0.07 -1.85
C TYR A 96 14.64 -0.30 -1.39
N LEU A 97 15.10 0.43 -0.37
CA LEU A 97 16.51 0.39 0.03
C LEU A 97 16.87 -0.93 0.74
N GLU A 98 15.91 -1.54 1.45
CA GLU A 98 16.09 -2.84 2.09
C GLU A 98 16.20 -3.94 1.02
N ASP A 99 15.28 -3.92 0.05
CA ASP A 99 15.23 -4.90 -1.04
C ASP A 99 16.45 -4.80 -1.96
N ILE A 100 16.88 -3.60 -2.32
CA ILE A 100 18.04 -3.38 -3.19
C ILE A 100 19.37 -3.75 -2.53
N ASN A 101 19.50 -3.61 -1.20
CA ASN A 101 20.74 -3.95 -0.49
C ASN A 101 20.79 -5.40 -0.01
N GLU A 102 19.82 -6.24 -0.38
CA GLU A 102 19.83 -7.64 0.02
C GLU A 102 21.01 -8.42 -0.55
N ILE A 103 21.56 -9.33 0.26
CA ILE A 103 22.72 -10.18 -0.06
C ILE A 103 22.25 -11.64 -0.01
N PRO A 104 22.61 -12.49 -0.99
CA PRO A 104 23.62 -12.26 -2.03
C PRO A 104 23.13 -11.51 -3.28
N LYS A 105 21.81 -11.35 -3.45
CA LYS A 105 21.23 -10.71 -4.64
C LYS A 105 20.13 -9.73 -4.22
N SER A 106 20.15 -8.55 -4.82
CA SER A 106 19.09 -7.55 -4.69
C SER A 106 17.73 -8.12 -5.12
N ARG A 107 16.68 -7.77 -4.37
CA ARG A 107 15.30 -8.03 -4.74
C ARG A 107 14.74 -6.82 -5.50
N MET A 108 14.31 -7.02 -6.74
CA MET A 108 13.85 -5.94 -7.62
C MET A 108 12.36 -6.11 -7.92
N PHE A 109 11.51 -5.33 -7.23
CA PHE A 109 10.05 -5.41 -7.38
C PHE A 109 9.44 -4.23 -8.14
N TRP A 110 10.19 -3.14 -8.34
CA TRP A 110 9.70 -2.01 -9.13
C TRP A 110 9.70 -2.41 -10.61
N PRO A 111 8.61 -2.16 -11.35
CA PRO A 111 8.50 -2.59 -12.75
C PRO A 111 9.49 -1.83 -13.65
N ARG A 112 10.23 -2.56 -14.49
CA ARG A 112 11.19 -1.97 -15.45
C ARG A 112 10.55 -0.89 -16.31
N GLU A 113 9.34 -1.13 -16.80
CA GLU A 113 8.55 -0.18 -17.58
C GLU A 113 8.44 1.20 -16.93
N ILE A 114 8.42 1.28 -15.59
CA ILE A 114 8.43 2.56 -14.87
C ILE A 114 9.86 3.05 -14.67
N TRP A 115 10.71 2.29 -13.98
CA TRP A 115 11.99 2.82 -13.50
C TRP A 115 13.00 3.08 -14.62
N SER A 116 12.94 2.34 -15.74
CA SER A 116 13.88 2.51 -16.84
C SER A 116 13.69 3.81 -17.62
N LYS A 117 12.62 4.58 -17.35
CA LYS A 117 12.45 5.95 -17.84
C LYS A 117 13.41 6.93 -17.15
N TYR A 118 13.94 6.56 -15.98
CA TYR A 118 14.64 7.46 -15.06
C TYR A 118 16.10 7.09 -14.81
N ALA A 119 16.47 5.81 -14.93
CA ALA A 119 17.85 5.32 -14.77
C ALA A 119 18.08 4.02 -15.56
N ASP A 120 19.35 3.70 -15.82
CA ASP A 120 19.75 2.46 -16.52
C ASP A 120 19.63 1.22 -15.62
N LYS A 121 19.78 1.39 -14.30
CA LYS A 121 19.63 0.34 -13.30
C LYS A 121 18.81 0.84 -12.12
N LEU A 122 17.97 -0.03 -11.58
CA LEU A 122 17.11 0.32 -10.45
C LEU A 122 17.94 0.70 -9.22
N GLU A 123 19.05 -0.01 -8.98
CA GLU A 123 19.93 0.21 -7.83
C GLU A 123 20.55 1.61 -7.81
N ASP A 124 20.66 2.26 -8.96
CA ASP A 124 21.35 3.54 -9.11
C ASP A 124 20.63 4.67 -8.37
N PHE A 125 19.34 4.53 -8.06
CA PHE A 125 18.61 5.51 -7.25
C PHE A 125 19.16 5.67 -5.82
N LYS A 126 19.98 4.72 -5.34
CA LYS A 126 20.63 4.83 -4.02
C LYS A 126 21.83 5.80 -4.00
N TYR A 127 22.25 6.33 -5.14
CA TYR A 127 23.36 7.29 -5.24
C TYR A 127 22.85 8.73 -5.37
N GLU A 128 23.60 9.69 -4.82
CA GLU A 128 23.16 11.10 -4.66
C GLU A 128 23.00 11.82 -6.01
N GLU A 129 23.85 11.51 -6.97
CA GLU A 129 23.82 12.02 -8.34
C GLU A 129 22.50 11.75 -9.07
N ASN A 130 21.77 10.70 -8.67
CA ASN A 130 20.50 10.31 -9.28
C ASN A 130 19.27 10.83 -8.53
N THR A 131 19.45 11.71 -7.54
CA THR A 131 18.36 12.12 -6.62
C THR A 131 17.11 12.64 -7.33
N GLU A 132 17.26 13.53 -8.32
CA GLU A 132 16.11 14.10 -9.03
C GLU A 132 15.31 13.00 -9.76
N LYS A 133 16.01 12.15 -10.51
CA LYS A 133 15.40 11.05 -11.27
C LYS A 133 14.81 9.98 -10.37
N ALA A 134 15.47 9.66 -9.26
CA ALA A 134 14.96 8.75 -8.25
C ALA A 134 13.63 9.25 -7.66
N VAL A 135 13.54 10.53 -7.32
CA VAL A 135 12.31 11.13 -6.80
C VAL A 135 11.20 11.19 -7.84
N GLN A 136 11.50 11.50 -9.11
CA GLN A 136 10.51 11.43 -10.20
C GLN A 136 9.97 10.00 -10.39
N CYS A 137 10.85 8.98 -10.32
CA CYS A 137 10.44 7.58 -10.38
C CYS A 137 9.59 7.17 -9.18
N LEU A 138 9.95 7.64 -7.97
CA LEU A 138 9.19 7.43 -6.75
C LEU A 138 7.77 8.00 -6.87
N ASN A 139 7.64 9.20 -7.44
CA ASN A 139 6.34 9.82 -7.66
C ASN A 139 5.50 9.02 -8.66
N ASP A 140 6.09 8.51 -9.77
CA ASP A 140 5.40 7.63 -10.73
C ASP A 140 4.83 6.38 -10.03
N ILE A 141 5.66 5.65 -9.27
CA ILE A 141 5.23 4.41 -8.62
C ILE A 141 4.23 4.65 -7.48
N VAL A 142 4.34 5.75 -6.72
CA VAL A 142 3.31 6.13 -5.73
C VAL A 142 1.99 6.45 -6.43
N THR A 143 2.03 7.20 -7.53
CA THR A 143 0.83 7.50 -8.34
C THR A 143 0.17 6.24 -8.87
N ASN A 144 0.95 5.25 -9.29
CA ASN A 144 0.45 3.93 -9.68
C ASN A 144 -0.19 3.16 -8.51
N ALA A 145 0.27 3.33 -7.26
CA ALA A 145 -0.38 2.72 -6.10
C ALA A 145 -1.72 3.40 -5.75
N LEU A 146 -1.83 4.71 -5.93
CA LEU A 146 -3.03 5.49 -5.58
C LEU A 146 -4.29 5.10 -6.37
N ILE A 147 -4.15 4.39 -7.50
CA ILE A 147 -5.29 3.90 -8.30
C ILE A 147 -6.24 3.01 -7.48
N HIS A 148 -5.73 2.32 -6.45
CA HIS A 148 -6.47 1.35 -5.66
C HIS A 148 -7.26 1.97 -4.49
N ALA A 149 -6.97 3.23 -4.15
CA ALA A 149 -7.45 3.85 -2.92
C ALA A 149 -8.99 3.97 -2.85
N GLU A 150 -9.64 4.27 -3.98
CA GLU A 150 -11.11 4.41 -4.03
C GLU A 150 -11.81 3.06 -3.89
N GLU A 151 -11.28 2.01 -4.49
CA GLU A 151 -11.79 0.65 -4.33
C GLU A 151 -11.60 0.14 -2.90
N CYS A 152 -10.49 0.51 -2.23
CA CYS A 152 -10.31 0.25 -0.80
C CYS A 152 -11.38 0.94 0.06
N LEU A 153 -11.69 2.22 -0.23
CA LEU A 153 -12.76 2.96 0.45
C LEU A 153 -14.12 2.28 0.23
N GLN A 154 -14.41 1.86 -1.00
CA GLN A 154 -15.63 1.14 -1.33
C GLN A 154 -15.73 -0.19 -0.56
N TYR A 155 -14.67 -1.00 -0.54
CA TYR A 155 -14.61 -2.25 0.21
C TYR A 155 -14.92 -2.03 1.70
N MET A 156 -14.20 -1.10 2.35
CA MET A 156 -14.35 -0.86 3.78
C MET A 156 -15.71 -0.29 4.15
N SER A 157 -16.35 0.47 3.24
CA SER A 157 -17.69 1.02 3.45
C SER A 157 -18.80 -0.03 3.52
N ALA A 158 -18.56 -1.23 2.96
CA ALA A 158 -19.52 -2.32 2.95
C ALA A 158 -19.42 -3.25 4.18
N LEU A 159 -18.36 -3.12 5.00
CA LEU A 159 -18.13 -3.96 6.17
C LEU A 159 -19.12 -3.62 7.29
N LYS A 160 -19.69 -4.66 7.91
CA LYS A 160 -20.74 -4.56 8.94
C LYS A 160 -20.21 -4.83 10.34
N ASN A 161 -19.31 -5.80 10.49
CA ASN A 161 -18.75 -6.21 11.76
C ASN A 161 -17.62 -5.27 12.18
N HIS A 162 -17.75 -4.66 13.36
CA HIS A 162 -16.81 -3.66 13.85
C HIS A 162 -15.36 -4.16 13.98
N ALA A 163 -15.15 -5.41 14.43
CA ALA A 163 -13.80 -5.95 14.58
C ALA A 163 -13.14 -6.20 13.22
N ILE A 164 -13.90 -6.74 12.25
CA ILE A 164 -13.44 -6.94 10.86
C ILE A 164 -13.18 -5.60 10.18
N PHE A 165 -14.07 -4.63 10.38
CA PHE A 165 -13.90 -3.26 9.89
C PHE A 165 -12.57 -2.68 10.36
N ARG A 166 -12.29 -2.69 11.68
CA ARG A 166 -11.02 -2.16 12.21
C ARG A 166 -9.80 -2.92 11.70
N PHE A 167 -9.90 -4.25 11.62
CA PHE A 167 -8.85 -5.11 11.07
C PHE A 167 -8.48 -4.73 9.63
N CYS A 168 -9.48 -4.44 8.80
CA CYS A 168 -9.28 -4.01 7.41
C CYS A 168 -8.86 -2.53 7.31
N ALA A 169 -9.46 -1.64 8.12
CA ALA A 169 -9.30 -0.21 7.99
C ALA A 169 -7.94 0.32 8.44
N ILE A 170 -7.42 -0.19 9.56
CA ILE A 170 -6.16 0.31 10.12
C ILE A 170 -5.00 0.13 9.13
N PRO A 171 -4.76 -1.05 8.52
CA PRO A 171 -3.71 -1.21 7.52
C PRO A 171 -3.86 -0.28 6.31
N GLN A 172 -5.09 -0.01 5.86
CA GLN A 172 -5.35 0.83 4.70
C GLN A 172 -5.06 2.31 4.99
N ILE A 173 -5.44 2.81 6.18
CA ILE A 173 -5.06 4.14 6.65
C ILE A 173 -3.53 4.26 6.76
N MET A 174 -2.88 3.23 7.30
CA MET A 174 -1.42 3.18 7.40
C MET A 174 -0.75 3.18 6.01
N ALA A 175 -1.36 2.57 5.00
CA ALA A 175 -0.85 2.53 3.65
C ALA A 175 -0.94 3.89 2.95
N ILE A 176 -2.11 4.55 2.94
CA ILE A 176 -2.22 5.91 2.37
C ILE A 176 -1.32 6.90 3.12
N GLY A 177 -1.18 6.75 4.44
CA GLY A 177 -0.24 7.54 5.23
C GLY A 177 1.22 7.30 4.85
N THR A 178 1.62 6.05 4.62
CA THR A 178 2.97 5.72 4.13
C THR A 178 3.21 6.27 2.74
N CYS A 179 2.23 6.17 1.82
CA CYS A 179 2.31 6.82 0.50
C CYS A 179 2.52 8.33 0.64
N ALA A 180 1.79 9.00 1.54
CA ALA A 180 1.96 10.42 1.80
C ALA A 180 3.33 10.77 2.39
N LEU A 181 3.94 9.89 3.17
CA LEU A 181 5.31 10.09 3.69
C LEU A 181 6.38 9.84 2.62
N CYS A 182 6.16 8.90 1.71
CA CYS A 182 7.10 8.55 0.65
C CYS A 182 7.03 9.52 -0.55
N TYR A 183 5.85 10.04 -0.88
CA TYR A 183 5.68 10.93 -2.04
C TYR A 183 6.60 12.15 -1.95
N ASN A 184 7.34 12.41 -3.03
CA ASN A 184 8.33 13.47 -3.18
C ASN A 184 9.38 13.50 -2.04
N ASN A 185 9.89 12.33 -1.62
CA ASN A 185 10.79 12.21 -0.48
C ASN A 185 12.04 11.37 -0.79
N VAL A 186 13.19 12.02 -0.96
CA VAL A 186 14.49 11.37 -1.23
C VAL A 186 14.90 10.37 -0.14
N HIS A 187 14.41 10.51 1.09
CA HIS A 187 14.82 9.62 2.19
C HIS A 187 14.42 8.16 1.98
N VAL A 188 13.47 7.86 1.08
CA VAL A 188 13.16 6.47 0.66
C VAL A 188 14.41 5.75 0.12
N PHE A 189 15.31 6.50 -0.53
CA PHE A 189 16.53 5.97 -1.13
C PHE A 189 17.76 6.04 -0.23
N ARG A 190 17.62 6.58 0.99
CA ARG A 190 18.75 6.87 1.91
C ARG A 190 18.56 6.26 3.29
N GLY A 191 17.35 5.81 3.62
CA GLY A 191 17.06 5.21 4.90
C GLY A 191 15.62 4.75 4.99
N VAL A 192 15.12 4.68 6.22
CA VAL A 192 13.82 4.11 6.51
C VAL A 192 12.77 5.20 6.68
N VAL A 193 11.79 5.24 5.77
CA VAL A 193 10.61 6.12 5.89
C VAL A 193 9.50 5.37 6.60
N LYS A 194 9.28 5.67 7.89
CA LYS A 194 8.22 5.02 8.69
C LYS A 194 7.37 6.06 9.40
N MET A 195 6.08 5.73 9.51
CA MET A 195 5.16 6.49 10.33
C MET A 195 5.61 6.48 11.80
N ARG A 196 5.53 7.63 12.47
CA ARG A 196 5.92 7.74 13.89
C ARG A 196 5.02 6.85 14.74
N ARG A 197 5.60 6.14 15.71
CA ARG A 197 4.88 5.23 16.62
C ARG A 197 3.68 5.88 17.31
N GLY A 198 3.79 7.15 17.69
CA GLY A 198 2.69 7.91 18.29
C GLY A 198 1.50 8.10 17.34
N LEU A 199 1.76 8.42 16.07
CA LEU A 199 0.71 8.53 15.06
C LEU A 199 0.10 7.15 14.74
N THR A 200 0.91 6.10 14.66
CA THR A 200 0.44 4.72 14.50
C THR A 200 -0.47 4.28 15.65
N ALA A 201 -0.07 4.54 16.91
CA ALA A 201 -0.88 4.24 18.07
C ALA A 201 -2.22 4.99 18.03
N ARG A 202 -2.19 6.27 17.65
CA ARG A 202 -3.39 7.09 17.49
C ARG A 202 -4.32 6.56 16.39
N ILE A 203 -3.80 6.15 15.23
CA ILE A 203 -4.60 5.53 14.17
C ILE A 203 -5.26 4.25 14.68
N ILE A 204 -4.52 3.38 15.37
CA ILE A 204 -5.05 2.12 15.91
C ILE A 204 -6.17 2.39 16.91
N ASP A 205 -5.97 3.35 17.81
CA ASP A 205 -6.92 3.68 18.88
C ASP A 205 -8.18 4.41 18.35
N GLU A 206 -8.00 5.39 17.47
CA GLU A 206 -9.09 6.27 17.02
C GLU A 206 -9.90 5.70 15.84
N THR A 207 -9.40 4.69 15.10
CA THR A 207 -10.14 4.11 13.97
C THR A 207 -11.27 3.20 14.45
N ASN A 208 -12.52 3.70 14.38
CA ASN A 208 -13.71 2.98 14.82
C ASN A 208 -14.88 2.99 13.80
N SER A 209 -14.81 3.85 12.79
CA SER A 209 -15.88 4.02 11.80
C SER A 209 -15.35 4.48 10.44
N MET A 210 -16.19 4.39 9.40
CA MET A 210 -15.85 4.97 8.09
C MET A 210 -15.62 6.48 8.14
N SER A 211 -16.20 7.20 9.10
CA SER A 211 -15.90 8.62 9.30
C SER A 211 -14.42 8.84 9.64
N ASP A 212 -13.80 7.95 10.42
CA ASP A 212 -12.37 7.98 10.72
C ASP A 212 -11.54 7.70 9.46
N VAL A 213 -11.93 6.67 8.70
CA VAL A 213 -11.26 6.28 7.44
C VAL A 213 -11.29 7.40 6.42
N TYR A 214 -12.48 7.96 6.12
CA TYR A 214 -12.60 9.06 5.15
C TYR A 214 -11.83 10.30 5.61
N THR A 215 -11.82 10.59 6.91
CA THR A 215 -11.02 11.71 7.45
C THR A 215 -9.52 11.46 7.25
N ALA A 216 -9.03 10.25 7.56
CA ALA A 216 -7.63 9.89 7.39
C ALA A 216 -7.20 9.95 5.92
N PHE A 217 -7.96 9.31 5.03
CA PHE A 217 -7.70 9.30 3.59
C PHE A 217 -7.72 10.73 3.02
N TYR A 218 -8.65 11.57 3.45
CA TYR A 218 -8.70 12.97 3.04
C TYR A 218 -7.46 13.75 3.49
N GLU A 219 -7.06 13.63 4.76
CA GLU A 219 -5.90 14.34 5.30
C GLU A 219 -4.59 13.89 4.66
N PHE A 220 -4.37 12.57 4.53
CA PHE A 220 -3.17 12.04 3.89
C PHE A 220 -3.12 12.36 2.38
N SER A 221 -4.27 12.33 1.69
CA SER A 221 -4.33 12.77 0.29
C SER A 221 -4.06 14.26 0.15
N SER A 222 -4.50 15.09 1.11
CA SER A 222 -4.17 16.52 1.14
C SER A 222 -2.69 16.77 1.42
N LEU A 223 -2.04 15.88 2.20
CA LEU A 223 -0.58 15.92 2.40
C LEU A 223 0.20 15.51 1.14
N ILE A 224 -0.32 14.57 0.34
CA ILE A 224 0.25 14.27 -0.98
C ILE A 224 0.10 15.49 -1.89
N GLU A 225 -1.11 16.07 -1.96
CA GLU A 225 -1.41 17.25 -2.78
C GLU A 225 -0.44 18.41 -2.52
N SER A 226 -0.15 18.71 -1.25
CA SER A 226 0.75 19.81 -0.88
C SER A 226 2.22 19.59 -1.26
N LYS A 227 2.59 18.36 -1.65
CA LYS A 227 3.94 17.97 -2.08
C LYS A 227 4.06 17.78 -3.59
N ILE A 228 2.98 17.93 -4.35
CA ILE A 228 3.01 17.81 -5.82
C ILE A 228 3.81 18.99 -6.38
N ASP A 229 4.97 18.70 -6.96
CA ASP A 229 5.75 19.64 -7.77
C ASP A 229 5.15 19.69 -9.18
N ASP A 230 4.82 20.87 -9.69
CA ASP A 230 4.28 21.05 -11.04
C ASP A 230 5.28 20.67 -12.15
N ASN A 231 6.58 20.60 -11.83
CA ASN A 231 7.62 20.14 -12.76
C ASN A 231 7.75 18.61 -12.79
N ASP A 232 7.10 17.87 -11.88
CA ASP A 232 7.12 16.42 -11.89
C ASP A 232 6.34 15.87 -13.12
N PRO A 233 6.91 14.94 -13.90
CA PRO A 233 6.24 14.40 -15.08
C PRO A 233 4.86 13.77 -14.82
N ASN A 234 4.61 13.29 -13.59
CA ASN A 234 3.37 12.64 -13.18
C ASN A 234 2.43 13.58 -12.40
N ALA A 235 2.79 14.85 -12.18
CA ALA A 235 2.05 15.80 -11.35
C ALA A 235 0.54 15.86 -11.67
N ALA A 236 0.19 15.94 -12.95
CA ALA A 236 -1.20 16.01 -13.40
C ALA A 236 -1.99 14.73 -13.08
N LEU A 237 -1.38 13.57 -13.27
CA LEU A 237 -1.99 12.27 -12.98
C LEU A 237 -2.13 12.06 -11.47
N THR A 238 -1.08 12.36 -10.69
CA THR A 238 -1.14 12.32 -9.23
C THR A 238 -2.28 13.19 -8.71
N ARG A 239 -2.38 14.42 -9.20
CA ARG A 239 -3.42 15.37 -8.82
C ARG A 239 -4.82 14.85 -9.13
N ARG A 240 -5.00 14.17 -10.28
CA ARG A 240 -6.27 13.53 -10.64
C ARG A 240 -6.65 12.46 -9.61
N HIS A 241 -5.75 11.53 -9.27
CA HIS A 241 -6.04 10.47 -8.29
C HIS A 241 -6.32 11.04 -6.89
N VAL A 242 -5.47 11.95 -6.43
CA VAL A 242 -5.63 12.63 -5.13
C VAL A 242 -6.96 13.38 -5.04
N ASN A 243 -7.34 14.11 -6.10
CA ASN A 243 -8.63 14.80 -6.14
C ASN A 243 -9.81 13.83 -6.14
N SER A 244 -9.70 12.71 -6.85
CA SER A 244 -10.73 11.67 -6.86
C SER A 244 -10.95 11.09 -5.45
N ILE A 245 -9.86 10.69 -4.76
CA ILE A 245 -9.91 10.19 -3.38
C ILE A 245 -10.53 11.25 -2.45
N LYS A 246 -10.07 12.50 -2.52
CA LYS A 246 -10.60 13.61 -1.70
C LYS A 246 -12.07 13.87 -1.97
N GLN A 247 -12.51 13.78 -3.23
CA GLN A 247 -13.89 13.98 -3.62
C GLN A 247 -14.77 12.83 -3.10
N THR A 248 -14.33 11.58 -3.24
CA THR A 248 -15.01 10.40 -2.67
C THR A 248 -15.15 10.54 -1.16
N CYS A 249 -14.10 10.96 -0.44
CA CYS A 249 -14.19 11.25 0.99
C CYS A 249 -15.21 12.36 1.29
N LYS A 250 -15.17 13.51 0.60
CA LYS A 250 -16.10 14.63 0.83
C LYS A 250 -17.55 14.26 0.52
N SER A 251 -17.79 13.59 -0.59
CA SER A 251 -19.11 13.16 -1.05
C SER A 251 -19.76 12.16 -0.09
N SER A 252 -18.98 11.45 0.76
CA SER A 252 -19.54 10.60 1.81
C SER A 252 -20.34 11.39 2.87
N GLY A 253 -20.07 12.70 3.04
CA GLY A 253 -20.64 13.50 4.12
C GLY A 253 -20.11 13.17 5.52
N LEU A 254 -19.14 12.25 5.64
CA LEU A 254 -18.65 11.73 6.92
C LEU A 254 -17.27 12.27 7.34
N VAL A 255 -16.65 13.13 6.55
CA VAL A 255 -15.35 13.74 6.88
C VAL A 255 -15.50 14.66 8.09
N LYS A 256 -14.70 14.42 9.13
CA LYS A 256 -14.72 15.19 10.38
C LYS A 256 -14.04 16.55 10.19
N ARG A 257 -14.45 17.54 10.98
CA ARG A 257 -13.78 18.86 11.03
C ARG A 257 -12.40 18.83 11.70
N ARG A 258 -12.12 17.82 12.53
CA ARG A 258 -10.84 17.59 13.20
C ARG A 258 -10.42 16.15 12.93
N GLY A 259 -9.19 15.95 12.45
CA GLY A 259 -8.61 14.62 12.24
C GLY A 259 -7.27 14.47 12.96
N TYR A 260 -6.28 13.88 12.29
CA TYR A 260 -5.00 13.53 12.87
C TYR A 260 -4.07 14.74 13.06
N HIS A 261 -4.43 15.92 12.54
CA HIS A 261 -3.57 17.10 12.58
C HIS A 261 -2.16 16.73 12.13
N LEU A 262 -2.08 16.14 10.93
CA LEU A 262 -0.82 15.73 10.32
C LEU A 262 0.09 16.96 10.28
N ASP A 263 1.01 17.03 11.25
CA ASP A 263 1.81 18.21 11.54
C ASP A 263 2.37 18.80 10.25
N THR A 264 2.00 20.05 9.96
CA THR A 264 2.83 20.93 9.15
C THR A 264 4.11 21.14 9.95
N SER A 265 5.06 20.20 9.83
CA SER A 265 6.35 20.39 10.47
C SER A 265 6.93 21.71 9.95
N PRO A 266 7.30 22.66 10.83
CA PRO A 266 7.86 23.94 10.41
C PRO A 266 9.28 23.81 9.85
N TYR A 267 9.82 22.59 9.73
CA TYR A 267 11.07 22.34 9.04
C TYR A 267 10.85 22.41 7.53
N ARG A 268 10.98 23.63 7.00
CA ARG A 268 11.48 23.83 5.63
C ARG A 268 12.66 22.88 5.41
N PRO A 269 12.78 22.21 4.25
CA PRO A 269 14.05 21.64 3.84
C PRO A 269 15.04 22.80 3.92
N MET A 270 16.01 22.72 4.82
CA MET A 270 17.15 23.60 4.74
C MET A 270 17.77 23.31 3.39
N LEU A 271 17.58 24.23 2.44
CA LEU A 271 18.51 24.41 1.33
C LEU A 271 19.88 24.49 1.99
N VAL A 272 20.64 23.40 1.90
CA VAL A 272 22.02 23.37 2.35
C VAL A 272 22.76 24.34 1.44
N SER A 273 23.04 25.53 1.97
CA SER A 273 24.01 26.44 1.42
C SER A 273 25.38 25.75 1.48
N ASN A 274 25.94 25.47 0.30
CA ASN A 274 27.31 24.96 0.16
C ASN A 274 28.32 25.95 0.77
N PRO A 275 29.37 25.47 1.45
CA PRO A 275 30.64 26.19 1.51
C PRO A 275 31.36 26.16 0.15
#